data_AF-A0A7X6Q2U7-F1
#
_entry.id   AF-A0A7X6Q2U7-F1
#
_cell.length_a   1.000
_cell.length_b   1.000
_cell.length_c   1.000
_cell.angle_alpha   90.00
_cell.angle_beta   90.00
_cell.angle_gamma   90.00
#
_symmetry.space_group_name_H-M   'P 1'
#
loop_
_entity.id
_entity.type
_entity.pdbx_description
1 polymer ?
#
loop_
_entity_poly.entity_id
_entity_poly.type
_entity_poly.pdbx_seq_one_letter_code
_entity_poly.pdbx_strand_id
1 'polypeptide(L)'
;MKPNNLRLLCLTLLLMTGVSGLHAAVDYLCFTAESASSIKLSMTGSITAEVKTSTDGVTWTDYTFDTDINLGAGEKVYFKGNYRGTATNNFAKFVMSGQISASGNIMTLTDGDNPTLSLEGKKYCFYSLFSGCESLTSAPTLPAETLAANCYASMFYYCTELSEAPALPATALAKGCYMEMFKGCTGLTAAPALPAETMADICYANMFEGCTKLTVAPNLPATTLAMGCYNFMFSNCTGLEAAPDLLPAATLKEQCYEGMFAGCTDLTTAPALSATQMARHCCDRMFEGCTALTAAPELPATNLAEGCYCWMFWNCTGLETVPALPATTLAEYCYEGMFEGCTGLKRAPALPATTLTKSCYYKMFRDCTGLETAPELPAATLAETCYKEMFCGCTNLNAIEVNFSSWTDADNTTLDWVKDVSATGTFVCPEALNVSERNSSRVPAGWTVNSSTGINSPVMDSRSANGATYNILGQKVDENYKGIVIQNGKKHINR
;
A
#
# COMPACT_ATOMS: atom_id res chain seq x y z
N MET A 1 -15.34 -28.68 -20.90
CA MET A 1 -13.98 -28.86 -21.45
C MET A 1 -13.41 -27.48 -21.76
N LYS A 2 -12.27 -27.12 -21.16
CA LYS A 2 -11.68 -25.77 -21.24
C LYS A 2 -10.98 -25.54 -22.60
N PRO A 3 -10.97 -24.32 -23.17
CA PRO A 3 -10.32 -24.00 -24.46
C PRO A 3 -8.82 -24.33 -24.53
N ASN A 4 -8.12 -24.33 -23.38
CA ASN A 4 -6.68 -24.62 -23.30
C ASN A 4 -6.30 -26.07 -23.62
N ASN A 5 -7.23 -27.02 -23.49
CA ASN A 5 -6.94 -28.41 -23.89
C ASN A 5 -6.96 -28.59 -25.41
N LEU A 6 -7.61 -27.71 -26.18
CA LEU A 6 -7.69 -27.84 -27.63
C LEU A 6 -6.41 -27.38 -28.33
N ARG A 7 -5.75 -26.33 -27.82
CA ARG A 7 -4.42 -25.89 -28.30
C ARG A 7 -3.33 -26.91 -28.01
N LEU A 8 -3.35 -27.52 -26.82
CA LEU A 8 -2.39 -28.57 -26.47
C LEU A 8 -2.66 -29.86 -27.26
N LEU A 9 -3.94 -30.22 -27.48
CA LEU A 9 -4.31 -31.34 -28.37
C LEU A 9 -3.84 -31.09 -29.80
N CYS A 10 -4.05 -29.88 -30.34
CA CYS A 10 -3.58 -29.51 -31.68
C CYS A 10 -2.06 -29.63 -31.81
N LEU A 11 -1.29 -29.15 -30.82
CA LEU A 11 0.17 -29.31 -30.82
C LEU A 11 0.60 -30.78 -30.79
N THR A 12 -0.05 -31.62 -29.97
CA THR A 12 0.26 -33.06 -29.92
C THR A 12 -0.19 -33.82 -31.17
N LEU A 13 -1.25 -33.37 -31.86
CA LEU A 13 -1.73 -34.00 -33.10
C LEU A 13 -0.85 -33.65 -34.31
N LEU A 14 -0.29 -32.43 -34.34
CA LEU A 14 0.66 -31.97 -35.37
C LEU A 14 2.00 -32.72 -35.32
N LEU A 15 2.41 -33.21 -34.14
CA LEU A 15 3.62 -34.02 -33.98
C LEU A 15 3.49 -35.48 -34.48
N MET A 16 2.27 -35.95 -34.77
CA MET A 16 2.03 -37.34 -35.22
C MET A 16 1.94 -37.50 -36.75
N THR A 17 1.86 -36.41 -37.51
CA THR A 17 1.87 -36.45 -38.99
C THR A 17 3.23 -35.98 -39.48
N GLY A 18 4.13 -36.91 -39.78
CA GLY A 18 5.49 -36.67 -40.27
C GLY A 18 5.57 -35.95 -41.62
N VAL A 19 5.21 -34.68 -41.65
CA VAL A 19 5.46 -33.75 -42.76
C VAL A 19 6.73 -32.98 -42.44
N SER A 20 7.86 -33.46 -42.96
CA SER A 20 9.14 -32.76 -42.96
C SER A 20 8.99 -31.45 -43.74
N GLY A 21 8.73 -30.34 -43.05
CA GLY A 21 8.60 -29.02 -43.68
C GLY A 21 7.93 -27.90 -42.87
N LEU A 22 7.27 -28.18 -41.75
CA LEU A 22 6.71 -27.13 -40.89
C LEU A 22 7.66 -26.82 -39.72
N HIS A 23 8.63 -25.93 -39.92
CA HIS A 23 9.03 -25.08 -38.79
C HIS A 23 7.80 -24.24 -38.45
N ALA A 24 7.35 -24.25 -37.20
CA ALA A 24 6.32 -23.32 -36.77
C ALA A 24 6.78 -21.90 -37.13
N ALA A 25 5.96 -21.14 -37.85
CA ALA A 25 6.29 -19.76 -38.20
C ALA A 25 6.57 -18.99 -36.91
N VAL A 26 7.73 -18.31 -36.85
CA VAL A 26 8.10 -17.47 -35.71
C VAL A 26 7.07 -16.36 -35.56
N ASP A 27 6.51 -16.21 -34.36
CA ASP A 27 5.50 -15.20 -34.07
C ASP A 27 6.18 -13.85 -33.77
N TYR A 28 6.54 -13.11 -34.81
CA TYR A 28 7.28 -11.85 -34.67
C TYR A 28 6.46 -10.74 -34.01
N LEU A 29 7.12 -9.89 -33.22
CA LEU A 29 6.56 -8.62 -32.77
C LEU A 29 5.96 -7.86 -33.96
N CYS A 30 4.66 -7.62 -33.92
CA CYS A 30 3.89 -7.05 -35.02
C CYS A 30 3.07 -5.85 -34.53
N PHE A 31 3.15 -4.75 -35.27
CA PHE A 31 2.26 -3.61 -35.11
C PHE A 31 1.28 -3.56 -36.29
N THR A 32 -0.01 -3.42 -35.99
CA THR A 32 -1.07 -3.24 -36.99
C THR A 32 -1.74 -1.90 -36.76
N ALA A 33 -1.74 -1.05 -37.77
CA ALA A 33 -2.36 0.27 -37.71
C ALA A 33 -3.89 0.14 -37.85
N GLU A 34 -4.64 0.60 -36.87
CA GLU A 34 -6.12 0.61 -36.90
C GLU A 34 -6.66 1.84 -37.65
N SER A 35 -5.85 2.89 -37.72
CA SER A 35 -6.06 4.10 -38.50
C SER A 35 -4.74 4.54 -39.13
N ALA A 36 -4.73 5.58 -39.96
CA ALA A 36 -3.47 6.14 -40.47
C ALA A 36 -2.56 6.50 -39.31
N SER A 37 -1.39 5.87 -39.26
CA SER A 37 -0.52 5.86 -38.08
C SER A 37 0.94 6.01 -38.48
N SER A 38 1.79 6.38 -37.52
CA SER A 38 3.23 6.31 -37.67
C SER A 38 3.84 5.57 -36.49
N ILE A 39 4.93 4.86 -36.73
CA ILE A 39 5.71 4.19 -35.70
C ILE A 39 7.20 4.36 -35.98
N LYS A 40 7.97 4.63 -34.92
CA LYS A 40 9.43 4.54 -34.94
C LYS A 40 9.94 3.98 -33.64
N LEU A 41 11.09 3.29 -33.69
CA LEU A 41 11.85 2.90 -32.51
C LEU A 41 12.93 3.97 -32.29
N SER A 42 12.69 4.84 -31.31
CA SER A 42 13.53 6.01 -31.03
C SER A 42 14.56 5.73 -29.96
N MET A 43 15.81 6.11 -30.20
CA MET A 43 16.93 5.78 -29.33
C MET A 43 17.19 6.89 -28.30
N THR A 44 17.42 6.49 -27.05
CA THR A 44 17.94 7.35 -25.98
C THR A 44 19.34 6.87 -25.59
N GLY A 45 20.32 7.79 -25.63
CA GLY A 45 21.71 7.47 -25.34
C GLY A 45 22.40 6.74 -26.49
N SER A 46 23.17 5.70 -26.18
CA SER A 46 23.92 4.91 -27.18
C SER A 46 23.69 3.42 -26.99
N ILE A 47 23.19 2.76 -28.03
CA ILE A 47 22.90 1.32 -28.08
C ILE A 47 23.44 0.78 -29.39
N THR A 48 24.06 -0.38 -29.34
CA THR A 48 24.45 -1.14 -30.53
C THR A 48 23.47 -2.28 -30.71
N ALA A 49 22.63 -2.22 -31.75
CA ALA A 49 21.71 -3.28 -32.11
C ALA A 49 21.46 -3.29 -33.63
N GLU A 50 21.35 -4.49 -34.19
CA GLU A 50 20.85 -4.78 -35.53
C GLU A 50 19.36 -5.09 -35.42
N VAL A 51 18.54 -4.15 -35.87
CA VAL A 51 17.07 -4.29 -35.93
C VAL A 51 16.67 -4.41 -37.39
N LYS A 52 15.70 -5.27 -37.67
CA LYS A 52 15.12 -5.47 -39.00
C LYS A 52 13.62 -5.31 -38.94
N THR A 53 13.06 -4.83 -40.03
CA THR A 53 11.62 -4.71 -40.24
C THR A 53 11.16 -5.51 -41.44
N SER A 54 9.87 -5.82 -41.47
CA SER A 54 9.22 -6.53 -42.58
C SER A 54 7.75 -6.11 -42.65
N THR A 55 7.15 -6.19 -43.83
CA THR A 55 5.69 -5.96 -44.01
C THR A 55 4.91 -7.27 -44.20
N ASP A 56 5.59 -8.37 -44.51
CA ASP A 56 5.02 -9.70 -44.75
C ASP A 56 5.45 -10.76 -43.73
N GLY A 57 6.41 -10.43 -42.85
CA GLY A 57 7.02 -11.34 -41.87
C GLY A 57 8.05 -12.31 -42.45
N VAL A 58 8.36 -12.19 -43.75
CA VAL A 58 9.22 -13.13 -44.51
C VAL A 58 10.42 -12.40 -45.11
N THR A 59 10.19 -11.24 -45.74
CA THR A 59 11.20 -10.41 -46.39
C THR A 59 11.65 -9.32 -45.44
N TRP A 60 12.92 -9.35 -45.04
CA TRP A 60 13.45 -8.47 -43.98
C TRP A 60 14.41 -7.42 -44.54
N THR A 61 14.25 -6.19 -44.07
CA THR A 61 15.12 -5.05 -44.37
C THR A 61 15.75 -4.51 -43.10
N ASP A 62 17.01 -4.09 -43.17
CA ASP A 62 17.68 -3.45 -42.04
C ASP A 62 16.96 -2.14 -41.66
N TYR A 63 16.73 -1.94 -40.37
CA TYR A 63 16.06 -0.77 -39.81
C TYR A 63 17.08 0.10 -39.09
N THR A 64 17.06 1.40 -39.41
CA THR A 64 17.86 2.40 -38.69
C THR A 64 16.97 3.05 -37.64
N PHE A 65 17.44 3.10 -36.38
CA PHE A 65 16.74 3.80 -35.29
C PHE A 65 16.30 5.21 -35.68
N ASP A 66 15.21 5.67 -35.08
CA ASP A 66 14.59 6.98 -35.32
C ASP A 66 13.99 7.17 -36.73
N THR A 67 14.03 6.14 -37.59
CA THR A 67 13.35 6.17 -38.90
C THR A 67 11.85 5.97 -38.72
N ASP A 68 11.05 6.92 -39.22
CA ASP A 68 9.59 6.83 -39.24
C ASP A 68 9.09 5.79 -40.26
N ILE A 69 8.17 4.93 -39.82
CA ILE A 69 7.40 4.01 -40.65
C ILE A 69 5.95 4.49 -40.64
N ASN A 70 5.47 4.94 -41.79
CA ASN A 70 4.07 5.35 -41.96
C ASN A 70 3.24 4.14 -42.38
N LEU A 71 2.08 3.96 -41.76
CA LEU A 71 1.17 2.85 -41.99
C LEU A 71 -0.23 3.37 -42.31
N GLY A 72 -0.81 2.87 -43.40
CA GLY A 72 -2.24 2.97 -43.67
C GLY A 72 -3.06 2.04 -42.77
N ALA A 73 -4.36 2.28 -42.68
CA ALA A 73 -5.26 1.41 -41.90
C ALA A 73 -5.20 -0.04 -42.40
N GLY A 74 -4.98 -0.98 -41.49
CA GLY A 74 -4.81 -2.41 -41.76
C GLY A 74 -3.39 -2.83 -42.13
N GLU A 75 -2.48 -1.90 -42.40
CA GLU A 75 -1.09 -2.21 -42.70
C GLU A 75 -0.33 -2.67 -41.44
N LYS A 76 0.70 -3.47 -41.68
CA LYS A 76 1.49 -4.12 -40.65
C LYS A 76 2.97 -3.84 -40.82
N VAL A 77 3.66 -3.80 -39.69
CA VAL A 77 5.12 -3.90 -39.65
C VAL A 77 5.56 -4.85 -38.55
N TYR A 78 6.46 -5.75 -38.91
CA TYR A 78 7.08 -6.72 -38.01
C TYR A 78 8.47 -6.24 -37.62
N PHE A 79 8.90 -6.54 -36.40
CA PHE A 79 10.23 -6.22 -35.90
C PHE A 79 10.93 -7.48 -35.39
N LYS A 80 12.22 -7.57 -35.69
CA LYS A 80 13.14 -8.53 -35.07
C LYS A 80 14.54 -7.96 -34.95
N GLY A 81 15.39 -8.57 -34.14
CA GLY A 81 16.78 -8.15 -34.03
C GLY A 81 17.47 -8.72 -32.82
N ASN A 82 18.54 -8.03 -32.43
CA ASN A 82 19.30 -8.30 -31.21
C ASN A 82 19.25 -7.13 -30.21
N TYR A 83 18.17 -6.34 -30.27
CA TYR A 83 18.01 -5.16 -29.41
C TYR A 83 18.04 -5.52 -27.93
N ARG A 84 18.71 -4.65 -27.17
CA ARG A 84 18.78 -4.71 -25.73
C ARG A 84 19.09 -3.32 -25.15
N GLY A 85 18.20 -2.80 -24.32
CA GLY A 85 18.52 -1.70 -23.41
C GLY A 85 19.55 -2.11 -22.36
N THR A 86 20.38 -1.17 -21.90
CA THR A 86 21.49 -1.45 -20.97
C THR A 86 21.46 -0.62 -19.69
N ALA A 87 20.75 0.52 -19.69
CA ALA A 87 20.60 1.41 -18.55
C ALA A 87 19.38 2.33 -18.73
N THR A 88 19.01 3.07 -17.68
CA THR A 88 17.91 4.04 -17.69
C THR A 88 18.14 5.24 -18.62
N ASN A 89 19.37 5.43 -19.11
CA ASN A 89 19.76 6.45 -20.09
C ASN A 89 20.27 5.85 -21.42
N ASN A 90 20.25 4.51 -21.58
CA ASN A 90 20.69 3.79 -22.77
C ASN A 90 19.66 2.71 -23.12
N PHE A 91 18.56 3.11 -23.77
CA PHE A 91 17.44 2.26 -24.18
C PHE A 91 16.75 2.86 -25.43
N ALA A 92 15.94 2.08 -26.13
CA ALA A 92 15.08 2.57 -27.19
C ALA A 92 13.61 2.38 -26.80
N LYS A 93 12.75 3.28 -27.29
CA LYS A 93 11.31 3.19 -27.08
C LYS A 93 10.56 3.44 -28.38
N PHE A 94 9.42 2.79 -28.53
CA PHE A 94 8.50 3.12 -29.60
C PHE A 94 7.90 4.49 -29.37
N VAL A 95 7.82 5.27 -30.45
CA VAL A 95 7.07 6.52 -30.52
C VAL A 95 6.08 6.33 -31.65
N MET A 96 4.81 6.56 -31.37
CA MET A 96 3.72 6.25 -32.30
C MET A 96 2.64 7.33 -32.29
N SER A 97 1.89 7.40 -33.38
CA SER A 97 0.71 8.24 -33.54
C SER A 97 -0.43 7.44 -34.19
N GLY A 98 -1.67 7.92 -34.07
CA GLY A 98 -2.86 7.21 -34.57
C GLY A 98 -3.38 6.20 -33.55
N GLN A 99 -3.76 5.01 -34.02
CA GLN A 99 -4.15 3.87 -33.18
C GLN A 99 -3.45 2.62 -33.70
N ILE A 100 -2.72 1.94 -32.82
CA ILE A 100 -1.88 0.81 -33.18
C ILE A 100 -2.08 -0.32 -32.17
N SER A 101 -2.45 -1.48 -32.69
CA SER A 101 -2.42 -2.74 -31.94
C SER A 101 -1.04 -3.38 -32.04
N ALA A 102 -0.47 -3.82 -30.92
CA ALA A 102 0.71 -4.68 -30.92
C ALA A 102 0.34 -6.14 -30.63
N SER A 103 1.03 -7.06 -31.27
CA SER A 103 0.85 -8.50 -31.16
C SER A 103 2.17 -9.23 -31.40
N GLY A 104 2.14 -10.56 -31.31
CA GLY A 104 3.32 -11.40 -31.49
C GLY A 104 4.25 -11.44 -30.28
N ASN A 105 5.40 -12.09 -30.43
CA ASN A 105 6.37 -12.31 -29.35
C ASN A 105 7.38 -11.17 -29.29
N ILE A 106 7.40 -10.44 -28.17
CA ILE A 106 8.35 -9.35 -27.94
C ILE A 106 9.81 -9.80 -28.03
N MET A 107 10.08 -11.07 -27.74
CA MET A 107 11.42 -11.63 -27.68
C MET A 107 12.09 -11.68 -29.05
N THR A 108 11.34 -11.60 -30.16
CA THR A 108 11.96 -11.54 -31.50
C THR A 108 12.77 -10.25 -31.70
N LEU A 109 12.46 -9.19 -30.96
CA LEU A 109 13.23 -7.96 -30.98
C LEU A 109 14.65 -8.14 -30.37
N THR A 110 14.84 -9.11 -29.47
CA THR A 110 16.13 -9.38 -28.78
C THR A 110 16.82 -10.67 -29.25
N ASP A 111 16.06 -11.68 -29.68
CA ASP A 111 16.56 -13.02 -30.02
C ASP A 111 16.34 -13.37 -31.50
N GLY A 112 15.85 -12.42 -32.31
CA GLY A 112 15.61 -12.60 -33.73
C GLY A 112 14.64 -13.74 -34.02
N ASP A 113 15.12 -14.72 -34.79
CA ASP A 113 14.33 -15.87 -35.28
C ASP A 113 14.22 -17.00 -34.25
N ASN A 114 14.89 -16.89 -33.09
CA ASN A 114 14.93 -17.94 -32.07
C ASN A 114 14.54 -17.38 -30.68
N PRO A 115 13.33 -16.82 -30.51
CA PRO A 115 12.90 -16.23 -29.25
C PRO A 115 12.97 -17.22 -28.09
N THR A 116 13.64 -16.80 -27.02
CA THR A 116 13.73 -17.58 -25.78
C THR A 116 12.67 -17.13 -24.78
N LEU A 117 12.52 -17.88 -23.68
CA LEU A 117 11.68 -17.50 -22.53
C LEU A 117 12.50 -16.85 -21.40
N SER A 118 13.72 -16.39 -21.68
CA SER A 118 14.65 -15.90 -20.65
C SER A 118 15.25 -14.54 -20.99
N LEU A 119 15.17 -13.64 -20.03
CA LEU A 119 15.89 -12.37 -20.00
C LEU A 119 17.09 -12.42 -19.03
N GLU A 120 17.54 -13.60 -18.63
CA GLU A 120 18.71 -13.75 -17.76
C GLU A 120 19.91 -12.97 -18.30
N GLY A 121 20.58 -12.23 -17.41
CA GLY A 121 21.71 -11.36 -17.78
C GLY A 121 21.34 -10.11 -18.59
N LYS A 122 20.09 -9.96 -19.06
CA LYS A 122 19.60 -8.84 -19.88
C LYS A 122 18.94 -7.73 -19.04
N LYS A 123 19.69 -7.14 -18.10
CA LYS A 123 19.22 -5.98 -17.31
C LYS A 123 18.78 -4.84 -18.24
N TYR A 124 17.67 -4.17 -17.90
CA TYR A 124 17.07 -3.05 -18.67
C TYR A 124 16.66 -3.38 -20.11
N CYS A 125 16.54 -4.66 -20.51
CA CYS A 125 16.35 -5.06 -21.91
C CYS A 125 15.22 -4.31 -22.63
N PHE A 126 14.04 -4.22 -22.02
CA PHE A 126 12.85 -3.57 -22.55
C PHE A 126 12.39 -2.42 -21.66
N TYR A 127 13.31 -1.82 -20.90
CA TYR A 127 13.05 -0.66 -20.06
C TYR A 127 12.39 0.45 -20.89
N SER A 128 11.24 0.94 -20.44
CA SER A 128 10.48 2.03 -21.08
C SER A 128 10.11 1.81 -22.57
N LEU A 129 10.11 0.57 -23.08
CA LEU A 129 9.97 0.31 -24.52
C LEU A 129 8.70 0.89 -25.15
N PHE A 130 7.58 0.91 -24.42
CA PHE A 130 6.30 1.51 -24.85
C PHE A 130 5.93 2.74 -24.00
N SER A 131 6.88 3.34 -23.29
CA SER A 131 6.61 4.48 -22.41
C SER A 131 6.10 5.70 -23.20
N GLY A 132 4.90 6.16 -22.85
CA GLY A 132 4.18 7.26 -23.48
C GLY A 132 3.50 6.89 -24.79
N CYS A 133 3.31 5.60 -25.08
CA CYS A 133 2.58 5.15 -26.27
C CYS A 133 1.06 5.26 -26.06
N GLU A 134 0.54 6.49 -26.04
CA GLU A 134 -0.90 6.77 -25.91
C GLU A 134 -1.72 6.18 -27.08
N SER A 135 -1.10 5.90 -28.22
CA SER A 135 -1.74 5.25 -29.38
C SER A 135 -1.81 3.72 -29.30
N LEU A 136 -1.22 3.09 -28.28
CA LEU A 136 -1.14 1.62 -28.17
C LEU A 136 -2.43 1.04 -27.60
N THR A 137 -3.19 0.31 -28.42
CA THR A 137 -4.49 -0.27 -28.04
C THR A 137 -4.37 -1.69 -27.45
N SER A 138 -3.34 -2.43 -27.83
CA SER A 138 -3.03 -3.78 -27.31
C SER A 138 -1.53 -4.00 -27.14
N ALA A 139 -1.15 -4.80 -26.15
CA ALA A 139 0.24 -5.16 -25.89
C ALA A 139 0.66 -6.44 -26.65
N PRO A 140 1.95 -6.57 -27.03
CA PRO A 140 2.49 -7.83 -27.51
C PRO A 140 2.58 -8.87 -26.38
N THR A 141 2.81 -10.13 -26.72
CA THR A 141 3.04 -11.18 -25.73
C THR A 141 4.41 -11.01 -25.05
N LEU A 142 4.43 -11.23 -23.73
CA LEU A 142 5.63 -11.16 -22.89
C LEU A 142 5.91 -12.55 -22.27
N PRO A 143 6.53 -13.48 -23.03
CA PRO A 143 6.57 -14.88 -22.61
C PRO A 143 7.72 -15.20 -21.64
N ALA A 144 8.52 -14.22 -21.21
CA ALA A 144 9.69 -14.47 -20.39
C ALA A 144 9.30 -14.99 -18.99
N GLU A 145 9.79 -16.18 -18.65
CA GLU A 145 9.62 -16.83 -17.34
C GLU A 145 10.78 -16.47 -16.40
N THR A 146 11.95 -16.19 -16.96
CA THR A 146 13.14 -15.75 -16.21
C THR A 146 13.44 -14.28 -16.50
N LEU A 147 13.43 -13.45 -15.46
CA LEU A 147 13.61 -12.01 -15.59
C LEU A 147 14.96 -11.54 -15.05
N ALA A 148 15.51 -10.50 -15.68
CA ALA A 148 16.65 -9.75 -15.13
C ALA A 148 16.18 -8.45 -14.46
N ALA A 149 17.08 -7.83 -13.68
CA ALA A 149 16.77 -6.59 -13.01
C ALA A 149 16.31 -5.49 -13.98
N ASN A 150 15.20 -4.83 -13.65
CA ASN A 150 14.60 -3.73 -14.40
C ASN A 150 14.29 -4.04 -15.87
N CYS A 151 14.17 -5.32 -16.27
CA CYS A 151 14.05 -5.66 -17.69
C CYS A 151 12.74 -5.20 -18.35
N TYR A 152 11.65 -5.09 -17.59
CA TYR A 152 10.35 -4.57 -18.05
C TYR A 152 9.91 -3.30 -17.27
N ALA A 153 10.83 -2.66 -16.54
CA ALA A 153 10.51 -1.46 -15.78
C ALA A 153 10.01 -0.33 -16.71
N SER A 154 8.93 0.31 -16.28
CA SER A 154 8.23 1.41 -16.98
C SER A 154 7.80 1.07 -18.42
N MET A 155 7.69 -0.22 -18.77
CA MET A 155 7.53 -0.66 -20.16
C MET A 155 6.29 -0.06 -20.83
N PHE A 156 5.13 0.01 -20.17
CA PHE A 156 3.89 0.60 -20.67
C PHE A 156 3.49 1.88 -19.92
N TYR A 157 4.45 2.57 -19.29
CA TYR A 157 4.22 3.82 -18.56
C TYR A 157 3.44 4.85 -19.41
N TYR A 158 2.30 5.35 -18.92
CA TYR A 158 1.35 6.23 -19.64
C TYR A 158 0.85 5.71 -21.01
N CYS A 159 0.59 4.41 -21.15
CA CYS A 159 -0.19 3.88 -22.29
C CYS A 159 -1.69 4.03 -22.00
N THR A 160 -2.25 5.22 -22.22
CA THR A 160 -3.62 5.59 -21.79
C THR A 160 -4.73 4.85 -22.53
N GLU A 161 -4.49 4.35 -23.75
CA GLU A 161 -5.47 3.57 -24.53
C GLU A 161 -5.32 2.04 -24.35
N LEU A 162 -4.30 1.57 -23.63
CA LEU A 162 -4.11 0.14 -23.38
C LEU A 162 -5.19 -0.37 -22.42
N SER A 163 -6.09 -1.20 -22.93
CA SER A 163 -7.25 -1.70 -22.17
C SER A 163 -7.02 -3.04 -21.47
N GLU A 164 -6.12 -3.87 -22.00
CA GLU A 164 -5.77 -5.18 -21.47
C GLU A 164 -4.26 -5.33 -21.29
N ALA A 165 -3.84 -5.81 -20.12
CA ALA A 165 -2.44 -6.09 -19.86
C ALA A 165 -2.03 -7.46 -20.44
N PRO A 166 -0.78 -7.61 -20.94
CA PRO A 166 -0.24 -8.89 -21.34
C PRO A 166 -0.03 -9.82 -20.13
N ALA A 167 -0.06 -11.14 -20.37
CA ALA A 167 0.26 -12.12 -19.34
C ALA A 167 1.72 -11.99 -18.85
N LEU A 168 1.92 -12.16 -17.55
CA LEU A 168 3.23 -12.08 -16.88
C LEU A 168 3.56 -13.41 -16.20
N PRO A 169 4.24 -14.36 -16.88
CA PRO A 169 4.34 -15.75 -16.41
C PRO A 169 5.40 -15.98 -15.32
N ALA A 170 6.30 -15.02 -15.06
CA ALA A 170 7.40 -15.20 -14.11
C ALA A 170 6.92 -15.41 -12.66
N THR A 171 7.37 -16.48 -12.03
CA THR A 171 7.05 -16.84 -10.63
C THR A 171 8.12 -16.40 -9.63
N ALA A 172 9.30 -16.01 -10.13
CA ALA A 172 10.40 -15.45 -9.35
C ALA A 172 10.86 -14.13 -9.98
N LEU A 173 10.87 -13.06 -9.19
CA LEU A 173 11.11 -11.71 -9.70
C LEU A 173 12.46 -11.16 -9.31
N ALA A 174 13.19 -10.67 -10.31
CA ALA A 174 14.40 -9.90 -10.12
C ALA A 174 14.08 -8.44 -9.74
N LYS A 175 15.06 -7.76 -9.13
CA LYS A 175 14.94 -6.38 -8.62
C LYS A 175 14.30 -5.45 -9.66
N GLY A 176 13.19 -4.81 -9.28
CA GLY A 176 12.51 -3.80 -10.09
C GLY A 176 12.05 -4.27 -11.47
N CYS A 177 11.95 -5.58 -11.74
CA CYS A 177 11.67 -6.06 -13.11
C CYS A 177 10.36 -5.55 -13.70
N TYR A 178 9.33 -5.28 -12.88
CA TYR A 178 8.03 -4.72 -13.28
C TYR A 178 7.72 -3.36 -12.65
N MET A 179 8.73 -2.67 -12.11
CA MET A 179 8.55 -1.35 -11.51
C MET A 179 7.89 -0.39 -12.50
N GLU A 180 6.83 0.31 -12.08
CA GLU A 180 6.09 1.29 -12.89
C GLU A 180 5.53 0.77 -14.23
N MET A 181 5.44 -0.56 -14.43
CA MET A 181 5.18 -1.14 -15.75
C MET A 181 3.92 -0.61 -16.43
N PHE A 182 2.83 -0.40 -15.67
CA PHE A 182 1.54 0.11 -16.17
C PHE A 182 1.13 1.43 -15.52
N LYS A 183 2.05 2.15 -14.85
CA LYS A 183 1.74 3.43 -14.22
C LYS A 183 1.14 4.40 -15.22
N GLY A 184 0.00 4.99 -14.89
CA GLY A 184 -0.74 5.93 -15.74
C GLY A 184 -1.48 5.30 -16.91
N CYS A 185 -1.63 3.97 -16.97
CA CYS A 185 -2.48 3.31 -17.96
C CYS A 185 -3.97 3.47 -17.61
N THR A 186 -4.51 4.67 -17.80
CA THR A 186 -5.90 5.03 -17.44
C THR A 186 -6.96 4.25 -18.23
N GLY A 187 -6.59 3.60 -19.34
CA GLY A 187 -7.44 2.70 -20.13
C GLY A 187 -7.59 1.30 -19.56
N LEU A 188 -6.68 0.87 -18.68
CA LEU A 188 -6.57 -0.52 -18.25
C LEU A 188 -7.75 -0.91 -17.36
N THR A 189 -8.57 -1.86 -17.82
CA THR A 189 -9.77 -2.29 -17.08
C THR A 189 -9.54 -3.51 -16.19
N ALA A 190 -8.49 -4.27 -16.45
CA ALA A 190 -8.16 -5.47 -15.68
C ALA A 190 -6.64 -5.64 -15.55
N ALA A 191 -6.20 -5.98 -14.34
CA ALA A 191 -4.81 -6.34 -14.08
C ALA A 191 -4.50 -7.75 -14.61
N PRO A 192 -3.26 -8.02 -15.05
CA PRO A 192 -2.82 -9.37 -15.36
C PRO A 192 -2.68 -10.20 -14.07
N ALA A 193 -2.64 -11.52 -14.20
CA ALA A 193 -2.26 -12.39 -13.09
C ALA A 193 -0.80 -12.11 -12.68
N LEU A 194 -0.55 -12.10 -11.36
CA LEU A 194 0.78 -11.88 -10.77
C LEU A 194 1.19 -13.12 -9.96
N PRO A 195 1.75 -14.16 -10.60
CA PRO A 195 1.96 -15.47 -9.98
C PRO A 195 3.21 -15.54 -9.09
N ALA A 196 3.91 -14.42 -8.86
CA ALA A 196 5.18 -14.43 -8.16
C ALA A 196 5.02 -14.75 -6.66
N GLU A 197 5.73 -15.78 -6.21
CA GLU A 197 5.79 -16.17 -4.79
C GLU A 197 7.08 -15.69 -4.12
N THR A 198 8.12 -15.42 -4.93
CA THR A 198 9.42 -14.91 -4.48
C THR A 198 9.79 -13.64 -5.24
N MET A 199 10.09 -12.56 -4.51
CA MET A 199 10.38 -11.26 -5.10
C MET A 199 11.60 -10.62 -4.46
N ALA A 200 12.44 -10.01 -5.29
CA ALA A 200 13.49 -9.10 -4.87
C ALA A 200 12.94 -7.68 -4.63
N ASP A 201 13.81 -6.73 -4.31
CA ASP A 201 13.38 -5.36 -3.99
C ASP A 201 12.56 -4.72 -5.13
N ILE A 202 11.54 -3.94 -4.75
CA ILE A 202 10.77 -3.02 -5.59
C ILE A 202 10.17 -3.63 -6.87
N CYS A 203 9.90 -4.95 -6.89
CA CYS A 203 9.47 -5.65 -8.10
C CYS A 203 8.18 -5.11 -8.73
N TYR A 204 7.19 -4.72 -7.92
CA TYR A 204 5.90 -4.20 -8.36
C TYR A 204 5.64 -2.76 -7.89
N ALA A 205 6.69 -2.05 -7.47
CA ALA A 205 6.56 -0.68 -7.00
C ALA A 205 5.91 0.20 -8.09
N ASN A 206 4.86 0.92 -7.71
CA ASN A 206 4.07 1.81 -8.57
C ASN A 206 3.48 1.14 -9.82
N MET A 207 3.36 -0.20 -9.87
CA MET A 207 3.06 -0.92 -11.12
C MET A 207 1.77 -0.47 -11.79
N PHE A 208 0.70 -0.19 -11.04
CA PHE A 208 -0.61 0.24 -11.54
C PHE A 208 -0.98 1.65 -11.06
N GLU A 209 -0.04 2.43 -10.53
CA GLU A 209 -0.34 3.78 -10.02
C GLU A 209 -1.08 4.61 -11.09
N GLY A 210 -2.22 5.20 -10.75
CA GLY A 210 -3.04 6.00 -11.67
C GLY A 210 -3.83 5.22 -12.72
N CYS A 211 -3.99 3.89 -12.59
CA CYS A 211 -4.88 3.11 -13.45
C CYS A 211 -6.35 3.33 -13.06
N THR A 212 -6.93 4.46 -13.45
CA THR A 212 -8.24 4.92 -12.95
C THR A 212 -9.44 4.07 -13.37
N LYS A 213 -9.33 3.22 -14.39
CA LYS A 213 -10.38 2.28 -14.83
C LYS A 213 -10.23 0.86 -14.26
N LEU A 214 -9.19 0.59 -13.48
CA LEU A 214 -8.99 -0.71 -12.86
C LEU A 214 -9.95 -0.87 -11.68
N THR A 215 -10.90 -1.81 -11.75
CA THR A 215 -11.92 -1.98 -10.71
C THR A 215 -11.61 -3.05 -9.67
N VAL A 216 -10.76 -4.02 -10.02
CA VAL A 216 -10.41 -5.15 -9.14
C VAL A 216 -8.91 -5.38 -9.15
N ALA A 217 -8.31 -5.46 -7.97
CA ALA A 217 -6.91 -5.80 -7.81
C ALA A 217 -6.65 -7.30 -8.10
N PRO A 218 -5.50 -7.66 -8.68
CA PRO A 218 -5.12 -9.06 -8.87
C PRO A 218 -4.77 -9.73 -7.53
N ASN A 219 -4.84 -11.06 -7.47
CA ASN A 219 -4.32 -11.82 -6.33
C ASN A 219 -2.81 -11.60 -6.16
N LEU A 220 -2.35 -11.47 -4.90
CA LEU A 220 -0.96 -11.23 -4.53
C LEU A 220 -0.46 -12.37 -3.62
N PRO A 221 0.05 -13.48 -4.19
CA PRO A 221 0.29 -14.72 -3.43
C PRO A 221 1.57 -14.71 -2.56
N ALA A 222 2.44 -13.72 -2.72
CA ALA A 222 3.75 -13.73 -2.06
C ALA A 222 3.65 -13.65 -0.53
N THR A 223 4.18 -14.67 0.15
CA THR A 223 4.24 -14.73 1.62
C THR A 223 5.52 -14.11 2.19
N THR A 224 6.51 -13.84 1.33
CA THR A 224 7.79 -13.22 1.70
C THR A 224 8.02 -12.02 0.78
N LEU A 225 8.17 -10.83 1.37
CA LEU A 225 8.39 -9.59 0.64
C LEU A 225 9.76 -9.03 0.93
N ALA A 226 10.45 -8.58 -0.11
CA ALA A 226 11.64 -7.74 0.00
C ALA A 226 11.25 -6.25 0.08
N MET A 227 12.23 -5.37 0.23
CA MET A 227 11.99 -3.93 0.42
C MET A 227 11.12 -3.34 -0.72
N GLY A 228 10.07 -2.60 -0.36
CA GLY A 228 9.26 -1.82 -1.29
C GLY A 228 8.52 -2.60 -2.38
N CYS A 229 8.29 -3.92 -2.23
CA CYS A 229 7.75 -4.75 -3.32
C CYS A 229 6.43 -4.23 -3.92
N TYR A 230 5.51 -3.72 -3.09
CA TYR A 230 4.18 -3.24 -3.49
C TYR A 230 3.96 -1.76 -3.15
N ASN A 231 5.03 -1.02 -2.91
CA ASN A 231 5.01 0.40 -2.63
C ASN A 231 4.23 1.16 -3.74
N PHE A 232 3.21 1.93 -3.36
CA PHE A 232 2.30 2.70 -4.22
C PHE A 232 1.67 1.90 -5.39
N MET A 233 1.60 0.57 -5.29
CA MET A 233 1.23 -0.29 -6.43
C MET A 233 -0.10 0.09 -7.09
N PHE A 234 -1.12 0.44 -6.31
CA PHE A 234 -2.44 0.86 -6.78
C PHE A 234 -2.75 2.33 -6.42
N SER A 235 -1.75 3.12 -6.07
CA SER A 235 -1.97 4.52 -5.70
C SER A 235 -2.72 5.27 -6.80
N ASN A 236 -3.72 6.07 -6.44
CA ASN A 236 -4.61 6.80 -7.35
C ASN A 236 -5.36 5.92 -8.39
N CYS A 237 -5.56 4.63 -8.11
CA CYS A 237 -6.54 3.82 -8.85
C CYS A 237 -7.95 4.18 -8.37
N THR A 238 -8.46 5.34 -8.78
CA THR A 238 -9.69 5.92 -8.23
C THR A 238 -10.93 5.06 -8.45
N GLY A 239 -10.96 4.25 -9.51
CA GLY A 239 -12.05 3.31 -9.79
C GLY A 239 -11.89 1.92 -9.16
N LEU A 240 -10.88 1.71 -8.31
CA LEU A 240 -10.64 0.42 -7.66
C LEU A 240 -11.66 0.17 -6.55
N GLU A 241 -12.63 -0.72 -6.81
CA GLU A 241 -13.71 -1.06 -5.88
C GLU A 241 -13.30 -2.13 -4.87
N ALA A 242 -12.43 -3.06 -5.29
CA ALA A 242 -12.02 -4.23 -4.51
C ALA A 242 -10.50 -4.45 -4.52
N ALA A 243 -9.91 -4.46 -3.32
CA ALA A 243 -8.56 -4.96 -3.05
C ALA A 243 -8.54 -6.51 -3.04
N PRO A 244 -7.36 -7.16 -3.00
CA PRO A 244 -7.28 -8.61 -2.80
C PRO A 244 -7.88 -8.99 -1.44
N ASP A 245 -8.55 -10.14 -1.33
CA ASP A 245 -9.17 -10.56 -0.06
C ASP A 245 -8.14 -10.66 1.09
N LEU A 246 -6.91 -11.05 0.76
CA LEU A 246 -5.85 -11.32 1.73
C LEU A 246 -4.49 -10.85 1.21
N LEU A 247 -3.74 -10.17 2.08
CA LEU A 247 -2.30 -9.96 1.94
C LEU A 247 -1.55 -10.94 2.87
N PRO A 248 -0.93 -12.01 2.32
CA PRO A 248 -0.54 -13.18 3.11
C PRO A 248 0.83 -13.05 3.80
N ALA A 249 1.59 -11.98 3.56
CA ALA A 249 2.93 -11.83 4.13
C ALA A 249 2.89 -11.66 5.65
N ALA A 250 3.51 -12.60 6.38
CA ALA A 250 3.60 -12.56 7.84
C ALA A 250 4.67 -11.58 8.35
N THR A 251 5.69 -11.32 7.52
CA THR A 251 6.80 -10.40 7.79
C THR A 251 6.88 -9.35 6.68
N LEU A 252 6.79 -8.08 7.06
CA LEU A 252 6.94 -6.97 6.13
C LEU A 252 8.32 -6.34 6.27
N LYS A 253 8.97 -6.11 5.13
CA LYS A 253 10.19 -5.31 5.05
C LYS A 253 9.85 -3.83 4.88
N GLU A 254 10.88 -3.01 4.91
CA GLU A 254 10.77 -1.56 4.78
C GLU A 254 9.94 -1.19 3.54
N GLN A 255 8.96 -0.30 3.75
CA GLN A 255 8.11 0.30 2.70
C GLN A 255 7.31 -0.71 1.84
N CYS A 256 7.11 -1.96 2.29
CA CYS A 256 6.49 -3.00 1.45
C CYS A 256 5.10 -2.65 0.93
N TYR A 257 4.24 -2.07 1.76
CA TYR A 257 2.87 -1.65 1.44
C TYR A 257 2.68 -0.14 1.58
N GLU A 258 3.77 0.64 1.63
CA GLU A 258 3.66 2.10 1.71
C GLU A 258 2.81 2.61 0.55
N GLY A 259 1.77 3.37 0.86
CA GLY A 259 0.86 4.00 -0.09
C GLY A 259 0.16 3.05 -1.06
N MET A 260 0.11 1.74 -0.77
CA MET A 260 -0.32 0.72 -1.73
C MET A 260 -1.70 1.01 -2.36
N PHE A 261 -2.64 1.52 -1.57
CA PHE A 261 -3.99 1.90 -2.00
C PHE A 261 -4.29 3.39 -1.79
N ALA A 262 -3.26 4.24 -1.63
CA ALA A 262 -3.47 5.68 -1.44
C ALA A 262 -4.30 6.27 -2.59
N GLY A 263 -5.31 7.09 -2.30
CA GLY A 263 -6.19 7.71 -3.30
C GLY A 263 -7.15 6.76 -4.02
N CYS A 264 -7.33 5.52 -3.56
CA CYS A 264 -8.37 4.62 -4.09
C CYS A 264 -9.76 5.03 -3.56
N THR A 265 -10.35 6.08 -4.14
CA THR A 265 -11.57 6.71 -3.63
C THR A 265 -12.80 5.81 -3.67
N ASP A 266 -12.86 4.83 -4.57
CA ASP A 266 -13.98 3.89 -4.69
C ASP A 266 -13.77 2.59 -3.89
N LEU A 267 -12.64 2.44 -3.17
CA LEU A 267 -12.34 1.24 -2.41
C LEU A 267 -13.22 1.12 -1.18
N THR A 268 -14.13 0.14 -1.18
CA THR A 268 -15.11 -0.03 -0.10
C THR A 268 -14.67 -0.99 1.00
N THR A 269 -13.80 -1.95 0.67
CA THR A 269 -13.33 -3.00 1.58
C THR A 269 -11.81 -3.13 1.51
N ALA A 270 -11.16 -3.05 2.66
CA ALA A 270 -9.72 -3.27 2.79
C ALA A 270 -9.37 -4.77 2.79
N PRO A 271 -8.16 -5.15 2.32
CA PRO A 271 -7.66 -6.52 2.42
C PRO A 271 -7.46 -6.95 3.88
N ALA A 272 -7.63 -8.24 4.18
CA ALA A 272 -7.14 -8.80 5.44
C ALA A 272 -5.60 -8.79 5.47
N LEU A 273 -5.01 -8.40 6.61
CA LEU A 273 -3.56 -8.28 6.79
C LEU A 273 -3.04 -9.40 7.70
N SER A 274 -2.08 -10.20 7.22
CA SER A 274 -1.49 -11.30 8.00
C SER A 274 -0.25 -10.89 8.82
N ALA A 275 0.26 -9.69 8.58
CA ALA A 275 1.56 -9.26 9.08
C ALA A 275 1.58 -9.06 10.60
N THR A 276 2.53 -9.69 11.28
CA THR A 276 2.79 -9.50 12.72
C THR A 276 4.20 -8.99 13.00
N GLN A 277 5.12 -9.11 12.03
CA GLN A 277 6.48 -8.59 12.11
C GLN A 277 6.63 -7.41 11.16
N MET A 278 6.73 -6.22 11.76
CA MET A 278 6.66 -4.93 11.07
C MET A 278 8.04 -4.28 10.99
N ALA A 279 8.42 -3.75 9.83
CA ALA A 279 9.64 -2.95 9.61
C ALA A 279 9.32 -1.45 9.46
N ARG A 280 10.35 -0.62 9.27
CA ARG A 280 10.19 0.83 9.10
C ARG A 280 9.22 1.14 7.95
N HIS A 281 8.24 2.04 8.19
CA HIS A 281 7.29 2.53 7.18
C HIS A 281 6.57 1.43 6.37
N CYS A 282 6.36 0.23 6.94
CA CYS A 282 5.82 -0.89 6.17
C CYS A 282 4.43 -0.66 5.56
N CYS A 283 3.57 0.08 6.25
CA CYS A 283 2.19 0.37 5.84
C CYS A 283 1.90 1.88 5.92
N ASP A 284 2.93 2.71 5.79
CA ASP A 284 2.80 4.17 5.76
C ASP A 284 1.82 4.58 4.64
N ARG A 285 0.83 5.42 4.94
CA ARG A 285 -0.17 5.91 3.96
C ARG A 285 -0.95 4.83 3.19
N MET A 286 -0.98 3.58 3.67
CA MET A 286 -1.49 2.44 2.89
C MET A 286 -2.89 2.67 2.31
N PHE A 287 -3.79 3.33 3.04
CA PHE A 287 -5.16 3.66 2.64
C PHE A 287 -5.43 5.18 2.65
N GLU A 288 -4.39 6.02 2.60
CA GLU A 288 -4.55 7.48 2.55
C GLU A 288 -5.61 7.87 1.50
N GLY A 289 -6.59 8.70 1.85
CA GLY A 289 -7.59 9.22 0.91
C GLY A 289 -8.59 8.18 0.38
N CYS A 290 -8.70 6.99 0.96
CA CYS A 290 -9.73 6.01 0.62
C CYS A 290 -11.09 6.46 1.19
N THR A 291 -11.75 7.40 0.52
CA THR A 291 -12.96 8.07 1.04
C THR A 291 -14.19 7.18 1.10
N ALA A 292 -14.28 6.11 0.30
CA ALA A 292 -15.37 5.12 0.38
C ALA A 292 -15.13 3.99 1.41
N LEU A 293 -13.95 3.91 2.03
CA LEU A 293 -13.64 2.87 2.99
C LEU A 293 -14.35 3.13 4.32
N THR A 294 -15.28 2.26 4.70
CA THR A 294 -16.12 2.44 5.90
C THR A 294 -15.60 1.70 7.14
N ALA A 295 -14.79 0.66 6.94
CA ALA A 295 -14.21 -0.14 8.01
C ALA A 295 -12.73 -0.43 7.74
N ALA A 296 -11.90 -0.24 8.76
CA ALA A 296 -10.49 -0.59 8.71
C ALA A 296 -10.29 -2.12 8.84
N PRO A 297 -9.22 -2.68 8.24
CA PRO A 297 -8.84 -4.08 8.46
C PRO A 297 -8.28 -4.29 9.87
N GLU A 298 -8.31 -5.52 10.37
CA GLU A 298 -7.65 -5.88 11.62
C GLU A 298 -6.13 -5.63 11.54
N LEU A 299 -5.55 -5.11 12.62
CA LEU A 299 -4.11 -4.83 12.75
C LEU A 299 -3.51 -5.71 13.87
N PRO A 300 -3.07 -6.94 13.58
CA PRO A 300 -2.69 -7.91 14.61
C PRO A 300 -1.31 -7.66 15.24
N ALA A 301 -0.50 -6.74 14.70
CA ALA A 301 0.86 -6.50 15.17
C ALA A 301 0.88 -5.91 16.60
N THR A 302 1.60 -6.57 17.51
CA THR A 302 1.78 -6.10 18.90
C THR A 302 3.09 -5.34 19.12
N ASN A 303 4.00 -5.35 18.13
CA ASN A 303 5.27 -4.64 18.14
C ASN A 303 5.39 -3.85 16.84
N LEU A 304 5.57 -2.54 16.94
CA LEU A 304 5.70 -1.66 15.78
C LEU A 304 7.12 -1.15 15.62
N ALA A 305 7.55 -1.04 14.38
CA ALA A 305 8.74 -0.31 13.99
C ALA A 305 8.39 1.16 13.68
N GLU A 306 9.44 1.97 13.51
CA GLU A 306 9.33 3.40 13.20
C GLU A 306 8.38 3.65 12.02
N GLY A 307 7.37 4.50 12.25
CA GLY A 307 6.42 4.94 11.23
C GLY A 307 5.62 3.85 10.51
N CYS A 308 5.46 2.63 11.04
CA CYS A 308 4.82 1.58 10.23
C CYS A 308 3.34 1.88 9.88
N TYR A 309 2.57 2.56 10.74
CA TYR A 309 1.19 2.96 10.45
C TYR A 309 1.00 4.48 10.38
N CYS A 310 2.08 5.24 10.14
CA CYS A 310 1.92 6.68 9.97
C CYS A 310 1.01 6.97 8.77
N TRP A 311 0.08 7.91 8.95
CA TRP A 311 -0.85 8.39 7.93
C TRP A 311 -1.71 7.31 7.26
N MET A 312 -1.79 6.10 7.84
CA MET A 312 -2.37 4.92 7.19
C MET A 312 -3.81 5.15 6.67
N PHE A 313 -4.63 5.90 7.41
CA PHE A 313 -6.01 6.25 7.04
C PHE A 313 -6.20 7.77 6.90
N TRP A 314 -5.15 8.53 6.60
CA TRP A 314 -5.25 9.99 6.45
C TRP A 314 -6.33 10.35 5.43
N ASN A 315 -7.25 11.26 5.77
CA ASN A 315 -8.39 11.68 4.94
C ASN A 315 -9.32 10.54 4.47
N CYS A 316 -9.40 9.42 5.20
CA CYS A 316 -10.46 8.41 5.01
C CYS A 316 -11.78 8.93 5.60
N THR A 317 -12.42 9.86 4.91
CA THR A 317 -13.60 10.57 5.43
C THR A 317 -14.82 9.67 5.66
N GLY A 318 -14.92 8.54 4.95
CA GLY A 318 -15.96 7.53 5.13
C GLY A 318 -15.72 6.54 6.28
N LEU A 319 -14.57 6.58 6.95
CA LEU A 319 -14.20 5.57 7.94
C LEU A 319 -15.02 5.73 9.24
N GLU A 320 -15.86 4.74 9.53
CA GLU A 320 -16.72 4.71 10.73
C GLU A 320 -16.20 3.73 11.79
N THR A 321 -15.66 2.59 11.35
CA THR A 321 -15.17 1.52 12.24
C THR A 321 -13.65 1.43 12.17
N VAL A 322 -13.00 1.63 13.32
CA VAL A 322 -11.54 1.58 13.49
C VAL A 322 -11.08 0.24 14.06
N PRO A 323 -9.82 -0.17 13.81
CA PRO A 323 -9.31 -1.44 14.28
C PRO A 323 -8.89 -1.36 15.75
N ALA A 324 -8.80 -2.50 16.41
CA ALA A 324 -8.06 -2.58 17.67
C ALA A 324 -6.57 -2.28 17.43
N LEU A 325 -5.95 -1.55 18.35
CA LEU A 325 -4.52 -1.22 18.32
C LEU A 325 -3.81 -1.92 19.49
N PRO A 326 -3.46 -3.22 19.36
CA PRO A 326 -2.97 -4.03 20.48
C PRO A 326 -1.52 -3.75 20.88
N ALA A 327 -0.79 -2.91 20.14
CA ALA A 327 0.62 -2.63 20.41
C ALA A 327 0.82 -1.94 21.77
N THR A 328 1.56 -2.60 22.67
CA THR A 328 1.96 -2.04 23.97
C THR A 328 3.36 -1.43 23.95
N THR A 329 4.15 -1.77 22.93
CA THR A 329 5.51 -1.23 22.72
C THR A 329 5.49 -0.43 21.42
N LEU A 330 5.61 0.89 21.57
CA LEU A 330 5.57 1.84 20.46
C LEU A 330 6.98 2.22 20.00
N ALA A 331 7.13 2.45 18.70
CA ALA A 331 8.30 3.08 18.10
C ALA A 331 7.98 4.52 17.66
N GLU A 332 9.02 5.29 17.32
CA GLU A 332 8.86 6.68 16.90
C GLU A 332 7.90 6.76 15.70
N TYR A 333 7.01 7.76 15.72
CA TYR A 333 6.05 8.04 14.63
C TYR A 333 5.07 6.89 14.28
N CYS A 334 5.01 5.80 15.06
CA CYS A 334 4.32 4.57 14.62
C CYS A 334 2.82 4.73 14.30
N TYR A 335 2.12 5.69 14.92
CA TYR A 335 0.73 6.06 14.61
C TYR A 335 0.56 7.55 14.27
N GLU A 336 1.64 8.23 13.85
CA GLU A 336 1.56 9.64 13.45
C GLU A 336 0.48 9.84 12.40
N GLY A 337 -0.46 10.75 12.64
CA GLY A 337 -1.49 11.13 11.66
C GLY A 337 -2.40 9.99 11.20
N MET A 338 -2.41 8.85 11.89
CA MET A 338 -3.06 7.61 11.41
C MET A 338 -4.51 7.82 10.98
N PHE A 339 -5.28 8.63 11.72
CA PHE A 339 -6.69 8.95 11.44
C PHE A 339 -6.91 10.44 11.14
N GLU A 340 -5.87 11.22 10.84
CA GLU A 340 -6.08 12.65 10.55
C GLU A 340 -7.11 12.84 9.42
N GLY A 341 -8.05 13.76 9.59
CA GLY A 341 -9.11 14.05 8.62
C GLY A 341 -10.19 12.96 8.48
N CYS A 342 -10.22 11.93 9.34
CA CYS A 342 -11.30 10.93 9.36
C CYS A 342 -12.59 11.52 9.95
N THR A 343 -13.33 12.30 9.15
CA THR A 343 -14.52 13.01 9.62
C THR A 343 -15.71 12.10 9.96
N GLY A 344 -15.79 10.90 9.38
CA GLY A 344 -16.77 9.87 9.73
C GLY A 344 -16.51 9.16 11.07
N LEU A 345 -15.32 9.34 11.66
CA LEU A 345 -14.93 8.62 12.88
C LEU A 345 -15.61 9.19 14.12
N LYS A 346 -16.54 8.43 14.71
CA LYS A 346 -17.28 8.85 15.92
C LYS A 346 -16.61 8.45 17.23
N ARG A 347 -15.82 7.37 17.20
CA ARG A 347 -15.19 6.77 18.40
C ARG A 347 -13.76 6.35 18.08
N ALA A 348 -12.82 6.78 18.90
CA ALA A 348 -11.43 6.37 18.78
C ALA A 348 -11.20 4.91 19.23
N PRO A 349 -10.17 4.22 18.72
CA PRO A 349 -9.74 2.94 19.27
C PRO A 349 -9.06 3.14 20.63
N ALA A 350 -9.02 2.09 21.45
CA ALA A 350 -8.27 2.12 22.71
C ALA A 350 -6.76 2.29 22.43
N LEU A 351 -6.08 3.11 23.25
CA LEU A 351 -4.64 3.35 23.17
C LEU A 351 -3.95 2.80 24.43
N PRO A 352 -3.63 1.49 24.51
CA PRO A 352 -3.21 0.83 25.74
C PRO A 352 -1.78 1.16 26.21
N ALA A 353 -0.99 1.87 25.40
CA ALA A 353 0.42 2.11 25.68
C ALA A 353 0.62 3.02 26.91
N THR A 354 1.32 2.51 27.92
CA THR A 354 1.70 3.26 29.14
C THR A 354 3.04 3.97 29.01
N THR A 355 3.85 3.58 28.00
CA THR A 355 5.16 4.17 27.71
C THR A 355 5.11 4.80 26.33
N LEU A 356 5.27 6.11 26.28
CA LEU A 356 5.28 6.88 25.04
C LEU A 356 6.70 7.02 24.49
N THR A 357 6.79 7.26 23.18
CA THR A 357 8.03 7.56 22.47
C THR A 357 7.81 8.77 21.55
N LYS A 358 8.87 9.28 20.93
CA LYS A 358 8.81 10.49 20.11
C LYS A 358 7.70 10.41 19.05
N SER A 359 6.81 11.40 19.05
CA SER A 359 5.75 11.57 18.05
C SER A 359 4.84 10.36 17.84
N CYS A 360 4.73 9.44 18.81
CA CYS A 360 3.99 8.19 18.63
C CYS A 360 2.52 8.36 18.19
N TYR A 361 1.85 9.41 18.65
CA TYR A 361 0.47 9.75 18.34
C TYR A 361 0.32 11.18 17.79
N TYR A 362 1.43 11.74 17.27
CA TYR A 362 1.44 13.10 16.73
C TYR A 362 0.34 13.23 15.67
N LYS A 363 -0.56 14.21 15.81
CA LYS A 363 -1.71 14.44 14.91
C LYS A 363 -2.69 13.27 14.72
N MET A 364 -2.65 12.23 15.56
CA MET A 364 -3.38 10.98 15.31
C MET A 364 -4.85 11.15 14.93
N PHE A 365 -5.57 12.09 15.56
CA PHE A 365 -6.99 12.38 15.29
C PHE A 365 -7.22 13.82 14.82
N ARG A 366 -6.20 14.51 14.31
CA ARG A 366 -6.33 15.89 13.84
C ARG A 366 -7.48 15.98 12.81
N ASP A 367 -8.31 17.01 12.91
CA ASP A 367 -9.47 17.26 12.06
C ASP A 367 -10.51 16.10 12.00
N CYS A 368 -10.54 15.19 12.99
CA CYS A 368 -11.62 14.21 13.17
C CYS A 368 -12.89 14.87 13.73
N THR A 369 -13.60 15.60 12.89
CA THR A 369 -14.77 16.40 13.32
C THR A 369 -15.94 15.56 13.85
N GLY A 370 -16.04 14.27 13.50
CA GLY A 370 -17.03 13.34 14.03
C GLY A 370 -16.75 12.82 15.45
N LEU A 371 -15.53 12.99 15.97
CA LEU A 371 -15.09 12.34 17.21
C LEU A 371 -15.67 13.05 18.45
N GLU A 372 -16.52 12.35 19.21
CA GLU A 372 -17.19 12.93 20.39
C GLU A 372 -16.41 12.70 21.70
N THR A 373 -15.70 11.57 21.81
CA THR A 373 -14.98 11.15 23.01
C THR A 373 -13.60 10.64 22.63
N ALA A 374 -12.58 11.16 23.32
CA ALA A 374 -11.19 10.70 23.17
C ALA A 374 -11.02 9.31 23.80
N PRO A 375 -10.02 8.53 23.35
CA PRO A 375 -9.65 7.31 24.06
C PRO A 375 -9.01 7.65 25.40
N GLU A 376 -9.06 6.73 26.37
CA GLU A 376 -8.27 6.84 27.59
C GLU A 376 -6.78 6.94 27.24
N LEU A 377 -6.06 7.87 27.89
CA LEU A 377 -4.63 8.08 27.70
C LEU A 377 -3.85 7.64 28.97
N PRO A 378 -3.45 6.36 29.08
CA PRO A 378 -2.98 5.76 30.33
C PRO A 378 -1.52 6.09 30.70
N ALA A 379 -0.76 6.71 29.81
CA ALA A 379 0.66 7.03 30.04
C ALA A 379 0.86 7.98 31.22
N ALA A 380 1.78 7.63 32.13
CA ALA A 380 2.09 8.42 33.32
C ALA A 380 3.05 9.59 33.03
N THR A 381 3.81 9.49 31.94
CA THR A 381 4.79 10.50 31.50
C THR A 381 4.64 10.76 30.01
N LEU A 382 4.87 12.00 29.60
CA LEU A 382 4.82 12.40 28.20
C LEU A 382 6.16 12.18 27.48
N ALA A 383 6.11 12.04 26.15
CA ALA A 383 7.28 11.99 25.28
C ALA A 383 7.24 13.14 24.27
N GLU A 384 8.42 13.52 23.74
CA GLU A 384 8.58 14.62 22.77
C GLU A 384 7.52 14.52 21.67
N THR A 385 6.73 15.60 21.52
CA THR A 385 5.67 15.76 20.51
C THR A 385 4.61 14.65 20.39
N CYS A 386 4.57 13.65 21.28
CA CYS A 386 3.69 12.49 21.05
C CYS A 386 2.20 12.84 21.07
N TYR A 387 1.74 13.83 21.86
CA TYR A 387 0.36 14.32 21.80
C TYR A 387 0.21 15.66 21.10
N LYS A 388 1.25 16.17 20.44
CA LYS A 388 1.16 17.43 19.69
C LYS A 388 0.05 17.32 18.63
N GLU A 389 -0.82 18.33 18.58
CA GLU A 389 -1.95 18.42 17.63
C GLU A 389 -2.89 17.20 17.60
N MET A 390 -2.84 16.29 18.58
CA MET A 390 -3.52 14.99 18.54
C MET A 390 -5.03 15.09 18.29
N PHE A 391 -5.71 16.06 18.89
CA PHE A 391 -7.15 16.33 18.71
C PHE A 391 -7.42 17.73 18.13
N CYS A 392 -6.41 18.36 17.51
CA CYS A 392 -6.58 19.66 16.88
C CYS A 392 -7.70 19.59 15.84
N GLY A 393 -8.70 20.46 15.89
CA GLY A 393 -9.83 20.48 14.96
C GLY A 393 -10.91 19.41 15.21
N CYS A 394 -10.84 18.64 16.29
CA CYS A 394 -11.92 17.73 16.71
C CYS A 394 -13.11 18.52 17.29
N THR A 395 -13.89 19.17 16.44
CA THR A 395 -14.90 20.17 16.84
C THR A 395 -16.02 19.62 17.75
N ASN A 396 -16.33 18.32 17.67
CA ASN A 396 -17.34 17.67 18.53
C ASN A 396 -16.78 17.05 19.82
N LEU A 397 -15.44 16.99 19.95
CA LEU A 397 -14.79 16.35 21.09
C LEU A 397 -15.06 17.15 22.36
N ASN A 398 -15.65 16.50 23.35
CA ASN A 398 -16.09 17.14 24.60
C ASN A 398 -15.69 16.37 25.87
N ALA A 399 -14.95 15.27 25.75
CA ALA A 399 -14.45 14.50 26.89
C ALA A 399 -13.05 13.94 26.63
N ILE A 400 -12.13 14.18 27.57
CA ILE A 400 -10.76 13.64 27.56
C ILE A 400 -10.40 13.16 28.97
N GLU A 401 -9.83 11.95 29.06
CA GLU A 401 -9.26 11.38 30.29
C GLU A 401 -7.78 11.07 30.09
N VAL A 402 -6.94 11.57 31.01
CA VAL A 402 -5.48 11.42 30.99
C VAL A 402 -4.95 10.87 32.30
N ASN A 403 -3.76 10.27 32.27
CA ASN A 403 -3.07 9.76 33.45
C ASN A 403 -1.67 10.39 33.70
N PHE A 404 -1.19 11.28 32.83
CA PHE A 404 0.09 11.96 33.05
C PHE A 404 -0.03 13.02 34.14
N SER A 405 1.05 13.22 34.91
CA SER A 405 1.07 14.16 36.05
C SER A 405 1.82 15.46 35.77
N SER A 406 2.41 15.63 34.58
CA SER A 406 3.22 16.79 34.21
C SER A 406 3.07 17.12 32.73
N TRP A 407 3.02 18.41 32.40
CA TRP A 407 2.97 18.91 31.03
C TRP A 407 4.35 19.05 30.38
N THR A 408 5.42 19.03 31.17
CA THR A 408 6.78 19.44 30.77
C THR A 408 7.79 18.31 30.83
N ASP A 409 7.34 17.05 30.68
CA ASP A 409 8.24 15.89 30.70
C ASP A 409 9.19 15.86 29.50
N ALA A 410 8.82 16.54 28.41
CA ALA A 410 9.61 16.69 27.19
C ALA A 410 9.18 17.94 26.39
N ASP A 411 9.84 18.19 25.27
CA ASP A 411 9.54 19.32 24.40
C ASP A 411 8.22 19.12 23.62
N ASN A 412 7.37 20.16 23.62
CA ASN A 412 6.15 20.27 22.81
C ASN A 412 5.19 19.06 22.92
N THR A 413 5.17 18.39 24.06
CA THR A 413 4.40 17.15 24.32
C THR A 413 2.93 17.25 23.93
N THR A 414 2.27 18.36 24.26
CA THR A 414 0.83 18.61 24.04
C THR A 414 0.59 19.91 23.27
N LEU A 415 1.56 20.40 22.50
CA LEU A 415 1.42 21.66 21.75
C LEU A 415 0.20 21.57 20.81
N ASP A 416 -0.74 22.52 20.96
CA ASP A 416 -1.99 22.61 20.21
C ASP A 416 -2.86 21.34 20.17
N TRP A 417 -2.68 20.42 21.12
CA TRP A 417 -3.35 19.11 21.11
C TRP A 417 -4.88 19.18 21.20
N VAL A 418 -5.44 20.25 21.75
CA VAL A 418 -6.90 20.49 21.87
C VAL A 418 -7.29 21.83 21.24
N LYS A 419 -6.53 22.30 20.25
CA LYS A 419 -6.90 23.47 19.47
C LYS A 419 -8.20 23.19 18.71
N ASP A 420 -9.13 24.15 18.71
CA ASP A 420 -10.39 24.07 17.94
C ASP A 420 -11.30 22.86 18.29
N VAL A 421 -11.22 22.35 19.53
CA VAL A 421 -12.20 21.38 20.10
C VAL A 421 -13.48 22.09 20.58
N SER A 422 -14.48 21.32 21.04
CA SER A 422 -15.72 21.88 21.61
C SER A 422 -15.43 22.93 22.69
N ALA A 423 -16.23 24.00 22.70
CA ALA A 423 -16.11 25.09 23.68
C ALA A 423 -16.34 24.61 25.12
N THR A 424 -17.11 23.54 25.31
CA THR A 424 -17.42 22.95 26.63
C THR A 424 -17.14 21.46 26.63
N GLY A 425 -16.71 20.94 27.78
CA GLY A 425 -16.39 19.53 27.92
C GLY A 425 -15.94 19.17 29.33
N THR A 426 -15.53 17.91 29.49
CA THR A 426 -15.00 17.36 30.75
C THR A 426 -13.58 16.88 30.54
N PHE A 427 -12.68 17.31 31.42
CA PHE A 427 -11.30 16.86 31.50
C PHE A 427 -11.08 16.07 32.79
N VAL A 428 -10.71 14.80 32.69
CA VAL A 428 -10.42 13.93 33.84
C VAL A 428 -8.91 13.73 33.92
N CYS A 429 -8.31 14.02 35.07
CA CYS A 429 -6.85 13.90 35.24
C CYS A 429 -6.44 13.57 36.67
N PRO A 430 -5.17 13.17 36.92
CA PRO A 430 -4.65 12.98 38.27
C PRO A 430 -4.66 14.29 39.07
N GLU A 431 -4.85 14.21 40.39
CA GLU A 431 -4.83 15.37 41.29
C GLU A 431 -3.50 16.15 41.26
N ALA A 432 -2.40 15.46 40.93
CA ALA A 432 -1.07 16.07 40.83
C ALA A 432 -0.88 16.94 39.57
N LEU A 433 -1.73 16.82 38.55
CA LEU A 433 -1.56 17.56 37.31
C LEU A 433 -1.92 19.04 37.51
N ASN A 434 -0.98 19.94 37.24
CA ASN A 434 -1.26 21.37 37.31
C ASN A 434 -2.22 21.79 36.19
N VAL A 435 -3.44 22.13 36.59
CA VAL A 435 -4.49 22.65 35.73
C VAL A 435 -4.78 24.12 36.07
N SER A 436 -3.78 24.99 36.24
CA SER A 436 -4.03 26.45 36.31
C SER A 436 -4.08 27.08 34.92
N GLU A 437 -3.21 26.63 34.01
CA GLU A 437 -3.15 27.11 32.64
C GLU A 437 -4.32 26.56 31.80
N ARG A 438 -4.95 27.43 31.03
CA ARG A 438 -6.09 27.13 30.17
C ARG A 438 -5.83 27.65 28.76
N ASN A 439 -5.47 26.76 27.82
CA ASN A 439 -5.18 27.11 26.42
C ASN A 439 -5.22 25.84 25.54
N SER A 440 -4.92 26.01 24.24
CA SER A 440 -4.91 24.93 23.24
C SER A 440 -3.87 23.82 23.50
N SER A 441 -2.88 24.08 24.35
CA SER A 441 -1.78 23.17 24.69
C SER A 441 -1.89 22.57 26.10
N ARG A 442 -2.98 22.87 26.81
CA ARG A 442 -3.29 22.44 28.19
C ARG A 442 -4.75 21.97 28.24
N VAL A 443 -5.47 22.32 29.30
CA VAL A 443 -6.93 22.11 29.39
C VAL A 443 -7.65 23.27 28.67
N PRO A 444 -8.69 23.03 27.86
CA PRO A 444 -9.48 24.10 27.26
C PRO A 444 -10.16 24.98 28.31
N ALA A 445 -10.30 26.29 28.02
CA ALA A 445 -10.79 27.27 28.99
C ALA A 445 -12.22 27.02 29.49
N GLY A 446 -13.12 26.51 28.65
CA GLY A 446 -14.51 26.25 28.99
C GLY A 446 -14.79 24.85 29.55
N TRP A 447 -13.76 24.04 29.82
CA TRP A 447 -13.94 22.66 30.26
C TRP A 447 -13.93 22.52 31.78
N THR A 448 -14.81 21.63 32.27
CA THR A 448 -14.85 21.24 33.68
C THR A 448 -13.73 20.24 33.96
N VAL A 449 -13.01 20.43 35.07
CA VAL A 449 -11.93 19.51 35.46
C VAL A 449 -12.38 18.65 36.64
N ASN A 450 -12.26 17.34 36.48
CA ASN A 450 -12.51 16.35 37.54
C ASN A 450 -11.20 15.61 37.86
N SER A 451 -10.93 15.37 39.15
CA SER A 451 -9.80 14.55 39.55
C SER A 451 -10.17 13.07 39.55
N SER A 452 -9.33 12.23 38.96
CA SER A 452 -9.42 10.78 39.15
C SER A 452 -8.93 10.45 40.56
N THR A 453 -9.84 10.12 41.48
CA THR A 453 -9.45 9.59 42.78
C THR A 453 -8.91 8.18 42.54
N GLY A 454 -7.58 8.05 42.51
CA GLY A 454 -6.86 6.83 42.09
C GLY A 454 -7.60 5.52 42.39
N ILE A 455 -7.69 4.69 41.34
CA ILE A 455 -8.40 3.40 41.19
C ILE A 455 -9.79 3.55 40.54
N ASN A 456 -9.84 3.75 39.21
CA ASN A 456 -11.07 3.63 38.41
C ASN A 456 -11.35 2.17 37.96
N SER A 457 -10.31 1.34 37.76
CA SER A 457 -10.46 -0.04 37.28
C SER A 457 -9.44 -0.99 37.93
N PRO A 458 -9.70 -1.58 39.11
CA PRO A 458 -8.84 -2.62 39.65
C PRO A 458 -8.90 -3.86 38.73
N VAL A 459 -7.74 -4.39 38.32
CA VAL A 459 -7.65 -5.69 37.65
C VAL A 459 -8.15 -6.75 38.63
N MET A 460 -9.35 -7.28 38.38
CA MET A 460 -10.00 -8.28 39.22
C MET A 460 -9.41 -9.65 38.89
N ASP A 461 -8.41 -10.06 39.65
CA ASP A 461 -7.95 -11.45 39.68
C ASP A 461 -9.12 -12.31 40.19
N SER A 462 -9.59 -13.31 39.41
CA SER A 462 -10.76 -14.12 39.75
C SER A 462 -10.50 -14.96 41.01
N ARG A 463 -10.72 -14.39 42.20
CA ARG A 463 -10.54 -15.08 43.48
C ARG A 463 -11.85 -15.23 44.24
N SER A 464 -11.91 -16.35 44.98
CA SER A 464 -13.06 -16.87 45.71
C SER A 464 -13.79 -15.83 46.58
N ALA A 465 -15.09 -16.02 46.77
CA ALA A 465 -15.99 -15.15 47.53
C ALA A 465 -15.57 -14.84 48.98
N ASN A 466 -14.57 -15.53 49.55
CA ASN A 466 -14.07 -15.35 50.93
C ASN A 466 -12.67 -14.72 50.99
N GLY A 467 -12.38 -13.73 50.15
CA GLY A 467 -11.08 -13.04 50.14
C GLY A 467 -10.78 -12.30 51.44
N ALA A 468 -9.48 -12.16 51.76
CA ALA A 468 -9.02 -11.40 52.91
C ALA A 468 -9.48 -9.94 52.84
N THR A 469 -9.89 -9.40 53.99
CA THR A 469 -10.36 -8.03 54.14
C THR A 469 -9.21 -7.13 54.60
N TYR A 470 -9.06 -5.96 53.99
CA TYR A 470 -8.03 -4.98 54.35
C TYR A 470 -8.66 -3.63 54.69
N ASN A 471 -8.08 -2.86 55.61
CA ASN A 471 -8.48 -1.46 55.79
C ASN A 471 -7.84 -0.56 54.72
N ILE A 472 -8.21 0.73 54.72
CA ILE A 472 -7.69 1.73 53.76
C ILE A 472 -6.18 1.99 53.89
N LEU A 473 -5.53 1.49 54.94
CA LEU A 473 -4.08 1.55 55.15
C LEU A 473 -3.37 0.28 54.67
N GLY A 474 -4.09 -0.66 54.04
CA GLY A 474 -3.54 -1.93 53.53
C GLY A 474 -3.28 -2.97 54.62
N GLN A 475 -3.77 -2.76 55.86
CA GLN A 475 -3.63 -3.72 56.94
C GLN A 475 -4.74 -4.76 56.84
N LYS A 476 -4.41 -6.05 56.98
CA LYS A 476 -5.42 -7.11 57.03
C LYS A 476 -6.25 -6.94 58.30
N VAL A 477 -7.57 -6.97 58.16
CA VAL A 477 -8.54 -6.82 59.24
C VAL A 477 -9.51 -8.01 59.29
N ASP A 478 -10.11 -8.23 60.45
CA ASP A 478 -11.15 -9.25 60.63
C ASP A 478 -12.56 -8.68 60.40
N GLU A 479 -13.57 -9.55 60.51
CA GLU A 479 -14.98 -9.22 60.31
C GLU A 479 -15.55 -8.21 61.33
N ASN A 480 -14.88 -7.99 62.46
CA ASN A 480 -15.33 -7.07 63.51
C ASN A 480 -14.82 -5.64 63.29
N TYR A 481 -13.91 -5.41 62.34
CA TYR A 481 -13.41 -4.07 62.02
C TYR A 481 -14.53 -3.19 61.46
N LYS A 482 -14.82 -2.09 62.15
CA LYS A 482 -15.83 -1.10 61.77
C LYS A 482 -15.19 0.00 60.94
N GLY A 483 -15.65 0.18 59.71
CA GLY A 483 -15.11 1.20 58.80
C GLY A 483 -15.09 0.78 57.34
N ILE A 484 -14.38 1.56 56.51
CA ILE A 484 -14.19 1.23 55.10
C ILE A 484 -13.16 0.11 54.99
N VAL A 485 -13.57 -0.97 54.35
CA VAL A 485 -12.71 -2.13 54.06
C VAL A 485 -12.64 -2.39 52.57
N ILE A 486 -11.56 -3.00 52.13
CA ILE A 486 -11.33 -3.46 50.76
C ILE A 486 -11.38 -4.99 50.80
N GLN A 487 -12.34 -5.56 50.10
CA GLN A 487 -12.49 -7.01 49.94
C GLN A 487 -12.64 -7.32 48.45
N ASN A 488 -11.82 -8.24 47.93
CA ASN A 488 -11.82 -8.59 46.51
C ASN A 488 -11.75 -7.36 45.56
N GLY A 489 -10.92 -6.38 45.88
CA GLY A 489 -10.75 -5.15 45.09
C GLY A 489 -11.91 -4.15 45.16
N LYS A 490 -12.97 -4.42 45.94
CA LYS A 490 -14.12 -3.53 46.14
C LYS A 490 -14.11 -2.90 47.54
N LYS A 491 -14.50 -1.63 47.61
CA LYS A 491 -14.68 -0.89 48.87
C LYS A 491 -16.06 -1.21 49.46
N HIS A 492 -16.09 -1.64 50.71
CA HIS A 492 -17.30 -1.90 51.49
C HIS A 492 -17.27 -1.08 52.78
N ILE A 493 -18.43 -0.67 53.28
CA ILE A 493 -18.56 -0.14 54.64
C ILE A 493 -18.99 -1.30 55.54
N ASN A 494 -18.07 -1.76 56.39
CA ASN A 494 -18.38 -2.79 57.39
C ASN A 494 -18.95 -2.09 58.63
N ARG A 495 -20.25 -2.28 58.86
CA ARG A 495 -21.03 -1.60 59.90
C ARG A 495 -21.11 -2.39 61.17
#